data_AF-A0A1Z2KVR7-F1
#
_entry.id   AF-A0A1Z2KVR7-F1
#
_cell.length_a   1.000
_cell.length_b   1.000
_cell.length_c   1.000
_cell.angle_alpha   90.00
_cell.angle_beta   90.00
_cell.angle_gamma   90.00
#
_symmetry.space_group_name_H-M   'P 1'
#
loop_
_entity.id
_entity.type
_entity.pdbx_description
1 polymer ?
#
loop_
_entity_poly.entity_id
_entity_poly.type
_entity_poly.pdbx_seq_one_letter_code
_entity_poly.pdbx_strand_id
1 'polypeptide(L)'
;MPKIELSSGTIDYQDTGGDGPVLVLCHGLPMNEKQWRKVVPLMDGYRCVLPTLPLGGHRRPMAPDADLSQRGVALLLGEFIERLALDDVTLVLNDWGGGQFLVSAGKAERVARMVLVACEAFDNFPPGPAEAGAVVCRVPGGVRVLTWLMRIPFFRHHRSGYGGMSLRGIPDEIMDEWFAPASRSRAIRRDFAKFATSAPKRATLLAWSERLRDFDRPVLVVWATEDRLMPREHGPRLAELYPRGRLVEIADSATLVPEDQPERLAEVLTGFLIETGAEPVRQADRA
;
A
#
# COMPACT_ATOMS: atom_id res chain seq x y z
N MET A 1 -7.84 -6.49 17.21
CA MET A 1 -6.71 -6.62 16.27
C MET A 1 -5.52 -7.19 16.99
N PRO A 2 -4.92 -8.29 16.49
CA PRO A 2 -3.63 -8.77 16.95
C PRO A 2 -2.54 -7.72 16.73
N LYS A 3 -1.41 -7.92 17.42
CA LYS A 3 -0.25 -7.03 17.41
C LYS A 3 1.00 -7.86 17.25
N ILE A 4 2.03 -7.26 16.68
CA ILE A 4 3.34 -7.89 16.56
C ILE A 4 4.43 -6.85 16.82
N GLU A 5 5.39 -7.23 17.66
CA GLU A 5 6.60 -6.43 17.86
C GLU A 5 7.52 -6.64 16.67
N LEU A 6 8.10 -5.56 16.15
CA LEU A 6 9.08 -5.53 15.05
C LEU A 6 10.27 -4.64 15.46
N SER A 7 11.34 -4.58 14.66
CA SER A 7 12.54 -3.81 15.03
C SER A 7 12.27 -2.31 15.18
N SER A 8 11.32 -1.79 14.41
CA SER A 8 10.93 -0.38 14.44
C SER A 8 9.82 -0.06 15.46
N GLY A 9 9.27 -1.07 16.13
CA GLY A 9 8.19 -0.98 17.11
C GLY A 9 7.01 -1.89 16.82
N THR A 10 5.99 -1.84 17.69
CA THR A 10 4.78 -2.66 17.55
C THR A 10 3.84 -2.14 16.47
N ILE A 11 3.41 -3.00 15.54
CA ILE A 11 2.30 -2.69 14.62
C ILE A 11 1.06 -3.53 14.93
N ASP A 12 -0.11 -2.96 14.63
CA ASP A 12 -1.36 -3.70 14.57
C ASP A 12 -1.52 -4.35 13.20
N TYR A 13 -2.27 -5.46 13.15
CA TYR A 13 -2.69 -6.03 11.89
C TYR A 13 -4.07 -6.70 12.02
N GLN A 14 -4.71 -6.95 10.88
CA GLN A 14 -5.85 -7.86 10.79
C GLN A 14 -5.41 -9.17 10.11
N ASP A 15 -6.04 -10.27 10.49
CA ASP A 15 -5.81 -11.60 9.93
C ASP A 15 -7.15 -12.32 9.91
N THR A 16 -7.61 -12.71 8.73
CA THR A 16 -8.88 -13.45 8.58
C THR A 16 -8.75 -14.90 9.02
N GLY A 17 -7.53 -15.41 9.20
CA GLY A 17 -7.26 -16.82 9.44
C GLY A 17 -7.60 -17.70 8.23
N GLY A 18 -7.62 -19.01 8.47
CA GLY A 18 -7.87 -20.03 7.44
C GLY A 18 -6.59 -20.60 6.82
N ASP A 19 -6.75 -21.71 6.10
CA ASP A 19 -5.64 -22.46 5.49
C ASP A 19 -5.48 -22.17 3.99
N GLY A 20 -6.19 -21.15 3.49
CA GLY A 20 -6.09 -20.72 2.09
C GLY A 20 -4.78 -19.97 1.79
N PRO A 21 -4.46 -19.73 0.51
CA PRO A 21 -3.28 -18.95 0.13
C PRO A 21 -3.28 -17.58 0.80
N VAL A 22 -2.09 -17.14 1.23
CA VAL A 22 -1.93 -15.93 2.05
C VAL A 22 -1.80 -14.69 1.15
N LEU A 23 -2.69 -13.72 1.38
CA LEU A 23 -2.66 -12.39 0.77
C LEU A 23 -2.23 -11.37 1.82
N VAL A 24 -1.12 -10.68 1.60
CA VAL A 24 -0.69 -9.57 2.47
C VAL A 24 -1.11 -8.26 1.80
N LEU A 25 -2.15 -7.59 2.32
CA LEU A 25 -2.72 -6.39 1.71
C LEU A 25 -2.21 -5.12 2.41
N CYS A 26 -1.41 -4.34 1.69
CA CYS A 26 -0.75 -3.13 2.18
C CYS A 26 -1.50 -1.88 1.73
N HIS A 27 -1.72 -0.96 2.67
CA HIS A 27 -2.40 0.30 2.44
C HIS A 27 -1.43 1.42 2.02
N GLY A 28 -1.99 2.53 1.54
CA GLY A 28 -1.29 3.73 1.12
C GLY A 28 -1.06 4.75 2.23
N LEU A 29 -0.62 5.94 1.83
CA LEU A 29 -0.32 7.08 2.71
C LEU A 29 -1.54 8.03 2.83
N PRO A 30 -1.92 8.50 4.04
CA PRO A 30 -1.68 8.01 5.39
C PRO A 30 -2.84 7.13 5.84
N MET A 31 -3.13 6.10 5.05
CA MET A 31 -4.29 5.23 5.24
C MET A 31 -3.98 4.18 6.32
N ASN A 32 -4.87 3.22 6.45
CA ASN A 32 -4.70 2.04 7.30
C ASN A 32 -5.39 0.84 6.65
N GLU A 33 -5.47 -0.29 7.35
CA GLU A 33 -6.03 -1.54 6.83
C GLU A 33 -7.49 -1.42 6.33
N LYS A 34 -8.25 -0.42 6.78
CA LYS A 34 -9.64 -0.16 6.33
C LYS A 34 -9.77 0.19 4.86
N GLN A 35 -8.66 0.54 4.18
CA GLN A 35 -8.62 0.72 2.72
C GLN A 35 -9.12 -0.53 1.98
N TRP A 36 -8.92 -1.72 2.56
CA TRP A 36 -9.30 -2.99 1.95
C TRP A 36 -10.65 -3.53 2.42
N ARG A 37 -11.43 -2.75 3.21
CA ARG A 37 -12.67 -3.24 3.85
C ARG A 37 -13.74 -3.74 2.87
N LYS A 38 -13.74 -3.25 1.62
CA LYS A 38 -14.66 -3.67 0.56
C LYS A 38 -14.16 -4.88 -0.23
N VAL A 39 -12.85 -5.12 -0.25
CA VAL A 39 -12.22 -6.21 -1.02
C VAL A 39 -12.10 -7.47 -0.19
N VAL A 40 -11.68 -7.37 1.08
CA VAL A 40 -11.47 -8.54 1.96
C VAL A 40 -12.68 -9.49 2.01
N PRO A 41 -13.95 -9.03 2.14
CA PRO A 41 -15.10 -9.92 2.14
C PRO A 41 -15.33 -10.70 0.83
N LEU A 42 -14.71 -10.28 -0.26
CA LEU A 42 -14.83 -10.89 -1.59
C LEU A 42 -13.72 -11.90 -1.88
N MET A 43 -12.71 -11.98 -1.00
CA MET A 43 -11.58 -12.91 -1.12
C MET A 43 -11.82 -14.19 -0.30
N ASP A 44 -13.00 -14.79 -0.43
CA ASP A 44 -13.33 -16.05 0.24
C ASP A 44 -12.39 -17.20 -0.20
N GLY A 45 -12.04 -18.05 0.75
CA GLY A 45 -11.06 -19.13 0.55
C GLY A 45 -9.59 -18.69 0.52
N TYR A 46 -9.31 -17.40 0.77
CA TYR A 46 -7.96 -16.87 0.98
C TYR A 46 -7.77 -16.39 2.42
N ARG A 47 -6.53 -16.46 2.93
CA ARG A 47 -6.17 -15.84 4.21
C ARG A 47 -5.64 -14.43 3.96
N CYS A 48 -6.39 -13.41 4.35
CA CYS A 48 -6.00 -12.01 4.20
C CYS A 48 -5.34 -11.50 5.48
N VAL A 49 -4.10 -11.02 5.35
CA VAL A 49 -3.31 -10.40 6.42
C VAL A 49 -3.06 -8.93 6.06
N LEU A 50 -3.45 -8.01 6.93
CA LEU A 50 -3.44 -6.57 6.64
C LEU A 50 -2.67 -5.81 7.73
N PRO A 51 -1.36 -5.53 7.53
CA PRO A 51 -0.60 -4.73 8.46
C PRO A 51 -1.03 -3.26 8.43
N THR A 52 -1.12 -2.63 9.60
CA THR A 52 -1.23 -1.18 9.72
C THR A 52 0.18 -0.57 9.76
N LEU A 53 0.74 -0.25 8.60
CA LEU A 53 2.08 0.29 8.43
C LEU A 53 2.23 1.71 9.02
N PRO A 54 3.46 2.13 9.39
CA PRO A 54 3.69 3.40 10.07
C PRO A 54 3.59 4.65 9.17
N LEU A 55 2.53 4.74 8.35
CA LEU A 55 2.31 5.78 7.34
C LEU A 55 1.41 6.93 7.84
N GLY A 56 1.22 7.11 9.15
CA GLY A 56 0.38 8.19 9.72
C GLY A 56 -1.05 7.82 10.10
N GLY A 57 -1.63 6.75 9.53
CA GLY A 57 -2.91 6.17 9.95
C GLY A 57 -2.80 5.08 11.03
N HIS A 58 -1.57 4.79 11.49
CA HIS A 58 -1.30 3.79 12.52
C HIS A 58 -1.66 4.28 13.92
N ARG A 59 -1.99 3.34 14.80
CA ARG A 59 -2.52 3.65 16.15
C ARG A 59 -1.43 3.74 17.22
N ARG A 60 -0.22 3.24 16.93
CA ARG A 60 0.91 3.14 17.86
C ARG A 60 2.14 3.79 17.28
N PRO A 61 2.76 4.75 17.98
CA PRO A 61 3.99 5.34 17.48
C PRO A 61 5.12 4.31 17.45
N MET A 62 6.01 4.48 16.48
CA MET A 62 7.21 3.68 16.34
C MET A 62 8.30 4.13 17.31
N ALA A 63 9.36 3.33 17.43
CA ALA A 63 10.56 3.68 18.18
C ALA A 63 11.12 5.04 17.69
N PRO A 64 11.61 5.92 18.59
CA PRO A 64 12.03 7.26 18.21
C PRO A 64 13.12 7.33 17.13
N ASP A 65 14.01 6.34 17.11
CA ASP A 65 15.15 6.16 16.23
C ASP A 65 14.87 5.21 15.04
N ALA A 66 13.65 4.65 14.94
CA ALA A 66 13.26 3.79 13.84
C ALA A 66 13.51 4.43 12.47
N ASP A 67 14.05 3.63 11.54
CA ASP A 67 14.11 3.97 10.12
C ASP A 67 12.71 3.82 9.52
N LEU A 68 12.05 4.97 9.35
CA LEU A 68 10.75 5.07 8.69
C LEU A 68 10.88 5.77 7.34
N SER A 69 12.05 5.67 6.70
CA SER A 69 12.16 5.99 5.29
C SER A 69 11.26 5.06 4.46
N GLN A 70 10.95 5.43 3.22
CA GLN A 70 10.16 4.52 2.36
C GLN A 70 10.82 3.13 2.26
N ARG A 71 12.15 3.08 2.11
CA ARG A 71 12.91 1.82 2.15
C ARG A 71 12.81 1.14 3.52
N GLY A 72 12.96 1.89 4.62
CA GLY A 72 12.85 1.37 5.99
C GLY A 72 11.49 0.73 6.28
N VAL A 73 10.39 1.37 5.86
CA VAL A 73 9.03 0.80 6.00
C VAL A 73 8.84 -0.43 5.12
N ALA A 74 9.46 -0.49 3.94
CA ALA A 74 9.41 -1.69 3.11
C ALA A 74 10.16 -2.86 3.77
N LEU A 75 11.33 -2.61 4.36
CA LEU A 75 12.06 -3.63 5.13
C LEU A 75 11.30 -4.08 6.38
N LEU A 76 10.60 -3.15 7.06
CA LEU A 76 9.70 -3.47 8.17
C LEU A 76 8.55 -4.40 7.74
N LEU A 77 8.01 -4.20 6.53
CA LEU A 77 7.01 -5.10 5.94
C LEU A 77 7.61 -6.49 5.65
N GLY A 78 8.85 -6.58 5.18
CA GLY A 78 9.56 -7.85 5.04
C GLY A 78 9.73 -8.57 6.38
N GLU A 79 10.15 -7.84 7.42
CA GLU A 79 10.25 -8.36 8.79
C GLU A 79 8.90 -8.82 9.34
N PHE A 80 7.82 -8.09 9.06
CA PHE A 80 6.46 -8.47 9.45
C PHE A 80 6.06 -9.84 8.87
N ILE A 81 6.31 -10.05 7.57
CA ILE A 81 6.04 -11.32 6.88
C ILE A 81 6.88 -12.44 7.50
N GLU A 82 8.16 -12.17 7.76
CA GLU A 82 9.07 -13.13 8.40
C GLU A 82 8.65 -13.53 9.82
N ARG A 83 8.33 -12.55 10.69
CA ARG A 83 7.97 -12.84 12.09
C ARG A 83 6.61 -13.53 12.25
N LEU A 84 5.71 -13.38 11.29
CA LEU A 84 4.48 -14.16 11.23
C LEU A 84 4.69 -15.56 10.62
N ALA A 85 5.94 -15.90 10.25
CA ALA A 85 6.30 -17.15 9.58
C ALA A 85 5.42 -17.40 8.34
N LEU A 86 5.15 -16.33 7.58
CA LEU A 86 4.42 -16.42 6.33
C LEU A 86 5.42 -16.71 5.21
N ASP A 87 5.11 -17.70 4.39
CA ASP A 87 5.86 -18.11 3.22
C ASP A 87 4.93 -18.11 2.00
N ASP A 88 5.52 -18.02 0.81
CA ASP A 88 4.81 -18.01 -0.48
C ASP A 88 3.65 -17.02 -0.58
N VAL A 89 3.80 -15.84 0.03
CA VAL A 89 2.72 -14.84 0.09
C VAL A 89 2.47 -14.18 -1.26
N THR A 90 1.23 -13.80 -1.50
CA THR A 90 0.91 -12.78 -2.49
C THR A 90 0.91 -11.43 -1.81
N LEU A 91 1.86 -10.56 -2.18
CA LEU A 91 1.92 -9.20 -1.67
C LEU A 91 1.09 -8.26 -2.54
N VAL A 92 0.02 -7.70 -1.99
CA VAL A 92 -0.92 -6.80 -2.69
C VAL A 92 -0.74 -5.38 -2.14
N LEU A 93 -0.41 -4.43 -3.00
CA LEU A 93 -0.16 -3.03 -2.63
C LEU A 93 -1.09 -2.09 -3.40
N ASN A 94 -1.53 -1.01 -2.76
CA ASN A 94 -2.24 0.08 -3.42
C ASN A 94 -1.72 1.45 -2.95
N ASP A 95 -1.66 2.42 -3.87
CA ASP A 95 -1.06 3.75 -3.68
C ASP A 95 0.45 3.72 -3.47
N TRP A 96 0.94 3.21 -2.33
CA TRP A 96 2.38 3.12 -2.07
C TRP A 96 2.99 1.80 -2.56
N GLY A 97 4.03 1.90 -3.40
CA GLY A 97 4.69 0.77 -4.06
C GLY A 97 5.73 0.00 -3.22
N GLY A 98 5.53 -0.19 -1.91
CA GLY A 98 6.47 -0.82 -0.97
C GLY A 98 7.15 -2.12 -1.45
N GLY A 99 6.44 -2.97 -2.20
CA GLY A 99 7.00 -4.20 -2.79
C GLY A 99 8.19 -3.96 -3.73
N GLN A 100 8.20 -2.84 -4.46
CA GLN A 100 9.32 -2.45 -5.34
C GLN A 100 10.62 -2.21 -4.54
N PHE A 101 10.49 -1.66 -3.33
CA PHE A 101 11.64 -1.46 -2.43
C PHE A 101 12.14 -2.78 -1.84
N LEU A 102 11.25 -3.74 -1.54
CA LEU A 102 11.64 -5.09 -1.11
C LEU A 102 12.42 -5.82 -2.20
N VAL A 103 11.94 -5.78 -3.44
CA VAL A 103 12.63 -6.38 -4.60
C VAL A 103 14.00 -5.75 -4.80
N SER A 104 14.08 -4.42 -4.90
CA SER A 104 15.36 -3.72 -5.11
C SER A 104 16.33 -3.84 -3.93
N ALA A 105 15.85 -4.21 -2.74
CA ALA A 105 16.68 -4.55 -1.59
C ALA A 105 17.15 -6.01 -1.57
N GLY A 106 16.65 -6.86 -2.46
CA GLY A 106 16.89 -8.31 -2.42
C GLY A 106 16.27 -8.97 -1.20
N LYS A 107 15.10 -8.49 -0.78
CA LYS A 107 14.39 -8.88 0.44
C LYS A 107 12.96 -9.38 0.17
N ALA A 108 12.74 -9.93 -1.03
CA ALA A 108 11.44 -10.42 -1.49
C ALA A 108 11.35 -11.96 -1.48
N GLU A 109 12.24 -12.65 -0.76
CA GLU A 109 12.36 -14.12 -0.78
C GLU A 109 11.06 -14.85 -0.46
N ARG A 110 10.27 -14.35 0.50
CA ARG A 110 8.98 -14.92 0.92
C ARG A 110 7.79 -14.54 0.04
N VAL A 111 7.99 -13.67 -0.95
CA VAL A 111 6.94 -13.16 -1.83
C VAL A 111 6.86 -14.02 -3.09
N ALA A 112 5.89 -14.93 -3.16
CA ALA A 112 5.68 -15.76 -4.35
C ALA A 112 5.02 -15.00 -5.50
N ARG A 113 4.21 -13.98 -5.19
CA ARG A 113 3.47 -13.19 -6.18
C ARG A 113 3.37 -11.74 -5.72
N MET A 114 3.29 -10.80 -6.65
CA MET A 114 3.11 -9.39 -6.32
C MET A 114 1.99 -8.77 -7.15
N VAL A 115 1.15 -7.96 -6.49
CA VAL A 115 0.11 -7.18 -7.16
C VAL A 115 0.31 -5.70 -6.83
N LEU A 116 0.50 -4.89 -7.87
CA LEU A 116 0.68 -3.44 -7.78
C LEU A 116 -0.57 -2.75 -8.31
N VAL A 117 -1.43 -2.26 -7.43
CA VAL A 117 -2.68 -1.59 -7.78
C VAL A 117 -2.46 -0.07 -7.73
N ALA A 118 -2.40 0.60 -8.87
CA ALA A 118 -2.19 2.05 -8.97
C ALA A 118 -1.10 2.57 -7.99
N CYS A 119 0.06 1.91 -8.01
CA CYS A 119 1.17 2.22 -7.11
C CYS A 119 2.09 3.29 -7.70
N GLU A 120 2.67 4.12 -6.83
CA GLU A 120 3.85 4.92 -7.15
C GLU A 120 4.94 4.06 -7.80
N ALA A 121 5.62 4.60 -8.80
CA ALA A 121 6.61 3.87 -9.58
C ALA A 121 7.68 4.80 -10.16
N PHE A 122 8.85 4.25 -10.45
CA PHE A 122 9.98 4.98 -11.03
C PHE A 122 10.33 6.22 -10.22
N ASP A 123 10.25 7.42 -10.80
CA ASP A 123 10.55 8.69 -10.16
C ASP A 123 9.32 9.40 -9.57
N ASN A 124 8.14 8.77 -9.59
CA ASN A 124 6.89 9.32 -9.07
C ASN A 124 6.72 9.10 -7.55
N PHE A 125 7.79 9.34 -6.76
CA PHE A 125 7.79 9.23 -5.31
C PHE A 125 8.19 10.58 -4.66
N PRO A 126 7.27 11.28 -4.00
CA PRO A 126 5.81 11.11 -4.05
C PRO A 126 5.21 11.64 -5.38
N PRO A 127 3.95 11.31 -5.72
CA PRO A 127 3.27 11.76 -6.92
C PRO A 127 2.88 13.24 -6.84
N GLY A 128 2.69 13.88 -8.00
CA GLY A 128 2.45 15.32 -8.17
C GLY A 128 1.87 16.08 -6.96
N PRO A 129 0.56 15.98 -6.64
CA PRO A 129 -0.03 16.70 -5.50
C PRO A 129 0.58 16.36 -4.13
N ALA A 130 1.06 15.13 -3.95
CA ALA A 130 1.72 14.69 -2.73
C ALA A 130 3.15 15.26 -2.60
N GLU A 131 3.81 15.66 -3.70
CA GLU A 131 5.09 16.38 -3.68
C GLU A 131 4.98 17.71 -2.94
N ALA A 132 3.93 18.48 -3.22
CA ALA A 132 3.65 19.72 -2.49
C ALA A 132 3.44 19.47 -0.99
N GLY A 133 2.73 18.38 -0.65
CA GLY A 133 2.56 17.93 0.74
C GLY A 133 3.89 17.58 1.41
N ALA A 134 4.78 16.87 0.71
CA ALA A 134 6.11 16.53 1.22
C ALA A 134 6.98 17.77 1.45
N VAL A 135 6.90 18.79 0.59
CA VAL A 135 7.58 20.09 0.80
C VAL A 135 7.07 20.75 2.08
N VAL A 136 5.76 20.79 2.30
CA VAL A 136 5.18 21.31 3.55
C VAL A 136 5.68 20.53 4.77
N CYS A 137 5.79 19.21 4.68
CA CYS A 137 6.30 18.37 5.77
C CYS A 137 7.76 18.67 6.17
N ARG A 138 8.57 19.26 5.28
CA ARG A 138 9.96 19.67 5.57
C ARG A 138 10.06 20.97 6.36
N VAL A 139 9.00 21.77 6.39
CA VAL A 139 8.97 23.05 7.11
C VAL A 139 8.66 22.82 8.60
N PRO A 140 9.37 23.46 9.55
CA PRO A 140 9.05 23.38 10.97
C PRO A 140 7.57 23.68 11.24
N GLY A 141 6.85 22.71 11.82
CA GLY A 141 5.42 22.82 12.10
C GLY A 141 4.50 22.55 10.90
N GLY A 142 5.01 22.39 9.69
CA GLY A 142 4.22 22.15 8.48
C GLY A 142 3.41 20.86 8.54
N VAL A 143 3.98 19.77 9.06
CA VAL A 143 3.26 18.51 9.29
C VAL A 143 2.05 18.68 10.21
N ARG A 144 2.18 19.53 11.24
CA ARG A 144 1.07 19.83 12.17
C ARG A 144 -0.06 20.58 11.45
N VAL A 145 0.29 21.55 10.60
CA VAL A 145 -0.70 22.29 9.80
C VAL A 145 -1.38 21.36 8.80
N LEU A 146 -0.61 20.58 8.05
CA LEU A 146 -1.13 19.62 7.07
C LEU A 146 -2.11 18.63 7.70
N THR A 147 -1.71 17.96 8.79
CA THR A 147 -2.56 16.99 9.50
C THR A 147 -3.76 17.64 10.18
N TRP A 148 -3.67 18.92 10.58
CA TRP A 148 -4.82 19.67 11.09
C TRP A 148 -5.82 20.00 9.98
N LEU A 149 -5.36 20.42 8.80
CA LEU A 149 -6.23 20.70 7.64
C LEU A 149 -7.02 19.45 7.23
N MET A 150 -6.42 18.26 7.33
CA MET A 150 -7.11 16.99 7.02
C MET A 150 -8.24 16.63 8.00
N ARG A 151 -8.46 17.41 9.06
CA ARG A 151 -9.64 17.28 9.95
C ARG A 151 -10.87 18.03 9.42
N ILE A 152 -10.69 18.87 8.40
CA ILE A 152 -11.73 19.74 7.88
C ILE A 152 -12.25 19.12 6.56
N PRO A 153 -13.55 18.77 6.46
CA PRO A 153 -14.12 18.11 5.29
C PRO A 153 -13.79 18.80 3.96
N PHE A 154 -13.85 20.13 3.93
CA PHE A 154 -13.52 20.94 2.76
C PHE A 154 -12.14 20.62 2.16
N PHE A 155 -11.11 20.44 2.98
CA PHE A 155 -9.76 20.18 2.50
C PHE A 155 -9.53 18.72 2.11
N ARG A 156 -10.03 17.77 2.92
CA ARG A 156 -9.80 16.33 2.66
C ARG A 156 -10.65 15.77 1.51
N HIS A 157 -11.82 16.34 1.23
CA HIS A 157 -12.67 15.95 0.09
C HIS A 157 -12.34 16.72 -1.20
N HIS A 158 -11.32 17.59 -1.19
CA HIS A 158 -10.93 18.31 -2.39
C HIS A 158 -10.38 17.35 -3.47
N ARG A 159 -10.85 17.50 -4.71
CA ARG A 159 -10.52 16.59 -5.83
C ARG A 159 -9.07 16.62 -6.30
N SER A 160 -8.29 17.62 -5.89
CA SER A 160 -6.83 17.66 -6.14
C SER A 160 -6.01 16.94 -5.06
N GLY A 161 -6.65 16.42 -4.01
CA GLY A 161 -6.02 15.63 -2.95
C GLY A 161 -6.77 14.32 -2.73
N TYR A 162 -6.96 13.92 -1.48
CA TYR A 162 -7.59 12.64 -1.12
C TYR A 162 -8.99 12.43 -1.70
N GLY A 163 -9.81 13.49 -1.79
CA GLY A 163 -11.13 13.41 -2.43
C GLY A 163 -11.09 13.11 -3.92
N GLY A 164 -9.92 13.22 -4.56
CA GLY A 164 -9.69 12.80 -5.95
C GLY A 164 -9.19 11.37 -6.11
N MET A 165 -8.85 10.68 -5.01
CA MET A 165 -8.32 9.32 -5.06
C MET A 165 -9.41 8.25 -5.21
N SER A 166 -10.68 8.62 -5.15
CA SER A 166 -11.85 7.77 -5.39
C SER A 166 -12.89 8.55 -6.19
N LEU A 167 -13.44 7.97 -7.25
CA LEU A 167 -14.54 8.55 -8.02
C LEU A 167 -15.86 8.52 -7.25
N ARG A 168 -16.05 7.53 -6.38
CA ARG A 168 -17.24 7.38 -5.51
C ARG A 168 -17.13 8.19 -4.22
N GLY A 169 -15.96 8.75 -3.94
CA GLY A 169 -15.62 9.38 -2.67
C GLY A 169 -15.30 8.35 -1.58
N ILE A 170 -14.78 8.86 -0.47
CA ILE A 170 -14.44 8.06 0.71
C ILE A 170 -15.30 8.60 1.87
N PRO A 171 -16.02 7.74 2.62
CA PRO A 171 -16.83 8.20 3.75
C PRO A 171 -16.02 8.94 4.81
N ASP A 172 -16.62 9.92 5.48
CA ASP A 172 -15.97 10.72 6.52
C ASP A 172 -15.42 9.86 7.68
N GLU A 173 -16.14 8.82 8.07
CA GLU A 173 -15.71 7.87 9.11
C GLU A 173 -14.38 7.17 8.76
N ILE A 174 -14.16 6.87 7.47
CA ILE A 174 -12.93 6.24 6.99
C ILE A 174 -11.80 7.25 6.93
N MET A 175 -12.06 8.45 6.40
CA MET A 175 -11.08 9.53 6.41
C MET A 175 -10.70 9.93 7.84
N ASP A 176 -11.64 9.91 8.78
CA ASP A 176 -11.37 10.15 10.20
C ASP A 176 -10.42 9.09 10.77
N GLU A 177 -10.63 7.81 10.47
CA GLU A 177 -9.71 6.74 10.88
C GLU A 177 -8.29 6.92 10.32
N TRP A 178 -8.16 7.43 9.09
CA TRP A 178 -6.86 7.66 8.45
C TRP A 178 -6.13 8.89 9.00
N PHE A 179 -6.83 10.02 9.18
CA PHE A 179 -6.19 11.30 9.55
C PHE A 179 -6.18 11.58 11.06
N ALA A 180 -7.07 10.97 11.85
CA ALA A 180 -7.11 11.19 13.29
C ALA A 180 -5.79 10.87 14.01
N PRO A 181 -5.07 9.76 13.71
CA PRO A 181 -3.90 9.38 14.49
C PRO A 181 -2.78 10.42 14.40
N ALA A 182 -2.37 10.81 13.18
CA ALA A 182 -1.40 11.88 12.99
C ALA A 182 -1.95 13.24 13.45
N SER A 183 -3.22 13.57 13.27
CA SER A 183 -3.72 14.87 13.76
C SER A 183 -3.72 14.99 15.30
N ARG A 184 -3.77 13.87 16.03
CA ARG A 184 -3.89 13.84 17.51
C ARG A 184 -2.57 13.55 18.23
N SER A 185 -1.67 12.74 17.66
CA SER A 185 -0.42 12.31 18.33
C SER A 185 0.82 12.95 17.72
N ARG A 186 1.64 13.60 18.54
CA ARG A 186 2.94 14.17 18.11
C ARG A 186 3.90 13.09 17.63
N ALA A 187 3.89 11.92 18.26
CA ALA A 187 4.78 10.82 17.89
C ALA A 187 4.38 10.20 16.55
N ILE A 188 3.09 10.00 16.30
CA ILE A 188 2.58 9.52 15.00
C ILE A 188 2.83 10.56 13.89
N ARG A 189 2.71 11.87 14.19
CA ARG A 189 3.12 12.91 13.22
C ARG A 189 4.58 12.83 12.84
N ARG A 190 5.46 12.58 13.80
CA ARG A 190 6.90 12.39 13.53
C ARG A 190 7.09 11.21 12.59
N ASP A 191 6.38 10.11 12.82
CA ASP A 191 6.49 8.89 12.02
C ASP A 191 6.01 9.14 10.58
N PHE A 192 4.84 9.77 10.42
CA PHE A 192 4.33 10.25 9.13
C PHE A 192 5.33 11.18 8.42
N ALA A 193 5.92 12.13 9.14
CA ALA A 193 6.89 13.08 8.58
C ALA A 193 8.17 12.39 8.10
N LYS A 194 8.70 11.43 8.87
CA LYS A 194 9.85 10.62 8.47
C LYS A 194 9.56 9.93 7.14
N PHE A 195 8.41 9.28 7.00
CA PHE A 195 8.03 8.65 5.74
C PHE A 195 7.86 9.66 4.60
N ALA A 196 6.99 10.66 4.78
CA ALA A 196 6.59 11.59 3.74
C ALA A 196 7.75 12.45 3.19
N THR A 197 8.84 12.60 3.94
CA THR A 197 10.00 13.41 3.53
C THR A 197 11.20 12.58 3.06
N SER A 198 11.09 11.25 3.08
CA SER A 198 12.21 10.31 2.87
C SER A 198 12.34 9.77 1.45
N ALA A 199 11.53 10.24 0.50
CA ALA A 199 11.61 9.80 -0.89
C ALA A 199 13.07 9.91 -1.38
N PRO A 200 13.67 8.81 -1.90
CA PRO A 200 15.02 8.84 -2.42
C PRO A 200 15.13 9.80 -3.61
N LYS A 201 16.36 10.19 -3.96
CA LYS A 201 16.59 11.01 -5.15
C LYS A 201 16.16 10.25 -6.40
N ARG A 202 15.68 10.98 -7.41
CA ARG A 202 15.30 10.45 -8.73
C ARG A 202 16.26 9.41 -9.31
N ALA A 203 17.57 9.70 -9.30
CA ALA A 203 18.58 8.77 -9.83
C ALA A 203 18.63 7.44 -9.05
N THR A 204 18.48 7.49 -7.71
CA THR A 204 18.42 6.30 -6.87
C THR A 204 17.15 5.51 -7.14
N LEU A 205 16.00 6.18 -7.25
CA LEU A 205 14.72 5.54 -7.55
C LEU A 205 14.77 4.80 -8.89
N LEU A 206 15.23 5.46 -9.95
CA LEU A 206 15.36 4.84 -11.27
C LEU A 206 16.34 3.66 -11.26
N ALA A 207 17.47 3.77 -10.54
CA ALA A 207 18.41 2.66 -10.38
C ALA A 207 17.80 1.48 -9.62
N TRP A 208 16.96 1.73 -8.61
CA TRP A 208 16.23 0.68 -7.90
C TRP A 208 15.12 0.07 -8.75
N SER A 209 14.44 0.86 -9.59
CA SER A 209 13.45 0.34 -10.53
C SER A 209 14.07 -0.65 -11.52
N GLU A 210 15.29 -0.44 -12.01
CA GLU A 210 15.91 -1.44 -12.90
C GLU A 210 16.11 -2.81 -12.23
N ARG A 211 16.26 -2.86 -10.91
CA ARG A 211 16.34 -4.12 -10.15
C ARG A 211 15.03 -4.88 -10.05
N LEU A 212 13.91 -4.29 -10.47
CA LEU A 212 12.63 -5.00 -10.52
C LEU A 212 12.66 -6.18 -11.50
N ARG A 213 13.59 -6.16 -12.46
CA ARG A 213 13.88 -7.29 -13.36
C ARG A 213 14.38 -8.53 -12.62
N ASP A 214 14.92 -8.38 -11.41
CA ASP A 214 15.43 -9.48 -10.59
C ASP A 214 14.29 -10.32 -9.97
N PHE A 215 13.05 -9.84 -10.01
CA PHE A 215 11.88 -10.57 -9.51
C PHE A 215 11.26 -11.41 -10.62
N ASP A 216 11.67 -12.68 -10.71
CA ASP A 216 11.30 -13.64 -11.75
C ASP A 216 9.95 -14.36 -11.52
N ARG A 217 9.19 -13.93 -10.51
CA ARG A 217 7.92 -14.53 -10.09
C ARG A 217 6.72 -13.72 -10.65
N PRO A 218 5.49 -14.26 -10.65
CA PRO A 218 4.34 -13.57 -11.24
C PRO A 218 4.07 -12.19 -10.62
N VAL A 219 3.88 -11.20 -11.49
CA VAL A 219 3.48 -9.84 -11.10
C VAL A 219 2.25 -9.40 -11.87
N LEU A 220 1.23 -8.94 -11.15
CA LEU A 220 0.06 -8.28 -11.72
C LEU A 220 0.14 -6.78 -11.45
N VAL A 221 0.17 -5.98 -12.50
CA VAL A 221 0.02 -4.53 -12.44
C VAL A 221 -1.43 -4.20 -12.76
N VAL A 222 -2.15 -3.66 -11.78
CA VAL A 222 -3.51 -3.17 -11.96
C VAL A 222 -3.46 -1.66 -12.06
N TRP A 223 -3.94 -1.08 -13.16
CA TRP A 223 -3.88 0.36 -13.38
C TRP A 223 -5.28 0.98 -13.46
N ALA A 224 -5.48 2.08 -12.76
CA ALA A 224 -6.72 2.84 -12.74
C ALA A 224 -6.75 3.79 -13.94
N THR A 225 -7.86 3.79 -14.71
CA THR A 225 -7.92 4.64 -15.90
C THR A 225 -8.09 6.12 -15.54
N GLU A 226 -8.86 6.46 -14.51
CA GLU A 226 -9.10 7.87 -14.15
C GLU A 226 -8.12 8.41 -13.11
N ASP A 227 -6.99 7.72 -12.91
CA ASP A 227 -5.95 8.13 -11.98
C ASP A 227 -5.29 9.46 -12.40
N ARG A 228 -5.22 10.39 -11.46
CA ARG A 228 -4.57 11.71 -11.62
C ARG A 228 -3.26 11.83 -10.86
N LEU A 229 -2.96 10.88 -9.97
CA LEU A 229 -1.74 10.81 -9.18
C LEU A 229 -0.69 9.94 -9.87
N MET A 230 -1.12 8.86 -10.52
CA MET A 230 -0.24 7.88 -11.16
C MET A 230 -0.30 8.03 -12.69
N PRO A 231 0.78 8.50 -13.35
CA PRO A 231 0.80 8.64 -14.81
C PRO A 231 0.47 7.33 -15.54
N ARG A 232 -0.40 7.41 -16.56
CA ARG A 232 -0.94 6.24 -17.27
C ARG A 232 0.13 5.36 -17.90
N GLU A 233 1.24 5.96 -18.33
CA GLU A 233 2.37 5.25 -18.94
C GLU A 233 3.12 4.33 -17.96
N HIS A 234 3.01 4.54 -16.65
CA HIS A 234 3.72 3.71 -15.68
C HIS A 234 3.16 2.31 -15.56
N GLY A 235 1.85 2.11 -15.75
CA GLY A 235 1.23 0.78 -15.71
C GLY A 235 1.86 -0.19 -16.72
N PRO A 236 1.81 0.10 -18.04
CA PRO A 236 2.48 -0.70 -19.06
C PRO A 236 3.98 -0.86 -18.81
N ARG A 237 4.67 0.25 -18.48
CA ARG A 237 6.13 0.23 -18.25
C ARG A 237 6.52 -0.66 -17.06
N LEU A 238 5.74 -0.68 -15.98
CA LEU A 238 5.95 -1.61 -14.88
C LEU A 238 5.73 -3.05 -15.31
N ALA A 239 4.64 -3.33 -16.02
CA ALA A 239 4.33 -4.69 -16.48
C ALA A 239 5.43 -5.25 -17.40
N GLU A 240 5.97 -4.43 -18.29
CA GLU A 240 7.09 -4.81 -19.17
C GLU A 240 8.43 -4.99 -18.42
N LEU A 241 8.61 -4.28 -17.31
CA LEU A 241 9.85 -4.32 -16.54
C LEU A 241 9.99 -5.62 -15.74
N TYR A 242 8.89 -6.18 -15.25
CA TYR A 242 8.89 -7.48 -14.58
C TYR A 242 8.91 -8.63 -15.62
N PRO A 243 9.81 -9.63 -15.49
CA PRO A 243 9.89 -10.75 -16.44
C PRO A 243 8.59 -11.52 -16.63
N ARG A 244 7.75 -11.58 -15.59
CA ARG A 244 6.42 -12.21 -15.59
C ARG A 244 5.32 -11.20 -15.22
N GLY A 245 5.48 -9.96 -15.66
CA GLY A 245 4.50 -8.90 -15.46
C GLY A 245 3.31 -9.00 -16.41
N ARG A 246 2.11 -8.74 -15.88
CA ARG A 246 0.87 -8.57 -16.66
C ARG A 246 0.21 -7.26 -16.27
N LEU A 247 -0.30 -6.52 -17.26
CA LEU A 247 -1.14 -5.35 -17.03
C LEU A 247 -2.62 -5.73 -17.09
N VAL A 248 -3.41 -5.21 -16.15
CA VAL A 248 -4.88 -5.15 -16.25
C VAL A 248 -5.31 -3.73 -15.92
N GLU A 249 -6.01 -3.08 -16.83
CA GLU A 249 -6.62 -1.78 -16.55
C GLU A 249 -8.03 -1.97 -16.01
N ILE A 250 -8.37 -1.23 -14.95
CA ILE A 250 -9.72 -1.20 -14.37
C ILE A 250 -10.31 0.18 -14.64
N ALA A 251 -11.30 0.21 -15.52
CA ALA A 251 -12.04 1.42 -15.86
C ALA A 251 -12.88 1.93 -14.68
N ASP A 252 -13.31 3.20 -14.75
CA ASP A 252 -14.17 3.82 -13.74
C ASP A 252 -13.59 3.70 -12.31
N SER A 253 -12.28 3.91 -12.21
CA SER A 253 -11.55 3.96 -10.95
C SER A 253 -10.45 5.02 -10.96
N ALA A 254 -10.23 5.64 -9.80
CA ALA A 254 -9.04 6.44 -9.49
C ALA A 254 -8.02 5.60 -8.68
N THR A 255 -7.03 6.24 -8.05
CA THR A 255 -5.94 5.57 -7.33
C THR A 255 -6.43 4.51 -6.34
N LEU A 256 -7.53 4.76 -5.63
CA LEU A 256 -8.16 3.78 -4.74
C LEU A 256 -9.15 2.91 -5.49
N VAL A 257 -8.62 2.08 -6.39
CA VAL A 257 -9.36 0.98 -7.02
C VAL A 257 -10.12 0.11 -5.98
N PRO A 258 -9.57 -0.20 -4.78
CA PRO A 258 -10.32 -0.92 -3.74
C PRO A 258 -11.59 -0.19 -3.24
N GLU A 259 -11.67 1.13 -3.42
CA GLU A 259 -12.86 1.92 -3.09
C GLU A 259 -13.85 2.02 -4.25
N ASP A 260 -13.32 2.20 -5.46
CA ASP A 260 -14.10 2.45 -6.66
C ASP A 260 -14.67 1.16 -7.28
N GLN A 261 -13.85 0.13 -7.39
CA GLN A 261 -14.16 -1.10 -8.13
C GLN A 261 -13.76 -2.36 -7.33
N PRO A 262 -14.25 -2.54 -6.09
CA PRO A 262 -13.83 -3.64 -5.22
C PRO A 262 -14.18 -5.02 -5.79
N GLU A 263 -15.36 -5.17 -6.41
CA GLU A 263 -15.78 -6.44 -7.01
C GLU A 263 -14.93 -6.81 -8.21
N ARG A 264 -14.68 -5.84 -9.11
CA ARG A 264 -13.83 -6.07 -10.27
C ARG A 264 -12.38 -6.33 -9.87
N LEU A 265 -11.88 -5.63 -8.86
CA LEU A 265 -10.54 -5.88 -8.34
C LEU A 265 -10.44 -7.29 -7.74
N ALA A 266 -11.40 -7.72 -6.92
CA ALA A 266 -11.42 -9.06 -6.34
C ALA A 266 -11.49 -10.16 -7.42
N GLU A 267 -12.28 -9.96 -8.47
CA GLU A 267 -12.35 -10.88 -9.62
C GLU A 267 -10.98 -11.01 -10.32
N VAL A 268 -10.34 -9.88 -10.63
CA VAL A 268 -9.01 -9.84 -11.27
C VAL A 268 -7.94 -10.48 -10.39
N LEU A 269 -7.95 -10.20 -9.08
CA LEU A 269 -7.06 -10.82 -8.11
C LEU A 269 -7.26 -12.34 -8.09
N THR A 270 -8.50 -12.80 -7.99
CA THR A 270 -8.84 -14.24 -7.93
C THR A 270 -8.39 -14.96 -9.20
N GLY A 271 -8.65 -14.39 -10.39
CA GLY A 271 -8.19 -14.97 -11.65
C GLY A 271 -6.68 -15.10 -11.71
N PHE A 272 -5.95 -14.03 -11.35
CA PHE A 272 -4.48 -14.07 -11.30
C PHE A 272 -3.94 -15.09 -10.30
N LEU A 273 -4.54 -15.19 -9.12
CA LEU A 273 -4.14 -16.15 -8.08
C LEU A 273 -4.33 -17.59 -8.56
N ILE A 274 -5.48 -17.93 -9.14
CA ILE A 274 -5.76 -19.26 -9.69
C ILE A 274 -4.79 -19.60 -10.83
N GLU A 275 -4.63 -18.71 -11.81
CA GLU A 275 -3.73 -18.91 -12.95
C GLU A 275 -2.26 -19.13 -12.55
N THR A 276 -1.88 -18.63 -11.37
CA THR A 276 -0.52 -18.75 -10.84
C THR A 276 -0.41 -19.82 -9.75
N GLY A 277 -1.43 -20.63 -9.52
CA GLY A 277 -1.41 -21.79 -8.61
C GLY A 277 -1.70 -21.50 -7.14
N ALA A 278 -2.29 -20.35 -6.83
CA ALA A 278 -2.83 -20.03 -5.50
C ALA A 278 -4.36 -20.19 -5.53
N GLU A 279 -4.83 -21.43 -5.58
CA GLU A 279 -6.27 -21.71 -5.61
C GLU A 279 -6.95 -21.44 -4.25
N PRO A 280 -8.17 -20.87 -4.23
CA PRO A 280 -8.89 -20.62 -2.99
C PRO A 280 -9.30 -21.94 -2.33
N VAL A 281 -9.18 -22.03 -1.00
CA VAL A 281 -9.63 -23.20 -0.22
C VAL A 281 -11.00 -22.89 0.38
N ARG A 282 -12.09 -23.32 -0.26
CA ARG A 282 -13.45 -23.05 0.24
C ARG A 282 -13.87 -24.08 1.28
N GLN A 283 -14.74 -23.69 2.21
CA GLN A 283 -15.28 -24.61 3.23
C GLN A 283 -16.01 -25.82 2.64
N ALA A 284 -16.59 -25.71 1.45
CA ALA A 284 -17.28 -26.80 0.75
C ALA A 284 -16.32 -27.88 0.21
N ASP A 285 -15.04 -27.55 -0.01
CA ASP A 285 -14.03 -28.50 -0.52
C ASP A 285 -13.44 -29.38 0.61
N ARG A 286 -13.93 -29.22 1.84
CA ARG A 286 -13.53 -29.99 3.03
C ARG A 286 -14.50 -31.14 3.38
N ALA A 287 -15.50 -31.40 2.52
CA ALA A 287 -16.52 -32.43 2.72
C ALA A 287 -16.19 -33.73 1.98
#